data_AF-Q2NFG4-F1
#
_entry.id   AF-Q2NFG4-F1
#
_cell.length_a   1.000
_cell.length_b   1.000
_cell.length_c   1.000
_cell.angle_alpha   90.00
_cell.angle_beta   90.00
_cell.angle_gamma   90.00
#
_symmetry.space_group_name_H-M   'P 1'
#
loop_
_entity.id
_entity.type
_entity.pdbx_description
1 polymer ?
#
loop_
_entity_poly.entity_id
_entity_poly.type
_entity_poly.pdbx_seq_one_letter_code
_entity_poly.pdbx_strand_id
1 'polypeptide(L)'
;MKCQLCGYENPDENDICRFCGSILSQNHNKTSKNMKLAMILSLFFPGFSYFYLKQWHKGILFFLLIPIFFILYALISLCYNMICYIDASFVALLLLITYFLLYVLQVYDIYTN
;
A
#
# COMPACT_ATOMS: atom_id res chain seq x y z
N MET A 1 21.75 20.25 20.15
CA MET A 1 21.65 18.79 20.34
C MET A 1 23.00 18.07 20.19
N LYS A 2 23.21 17.02 20.98
CA LYS A 2 24.43 16.19 20.93
C LYS A 2 24.33 15.08 19.87
N CYS A 3 25.36 14.93 19.05
CA CYS A 3 25.46 13.86 18.07
C CYS A 3 25.66 12.50 18.77
N GLN A 4 24.86 11.49 18.43
CA GLN A 4 24.99 10.14 18.99
C GLN A 4 26.21 9.36 18.47
N LEU A 5 26.70 9.72 17.28
CA LEU A 5 27.82 9.03 16.63
C LEU A 5 29.19 9.54 17.10
N CYS A 6 29.39 10.86 17.14
CA CYS A 6 30.69 11.45 17.49
C CYS A 6 30.67 12.25 18.79
N GLY A 7 29.52 12.41 19.46
CA GLY A 7 29.41 13.16 20.71
C GLY A 7 29.50 14.69 20.56
N TYR A 8 29.65 15.22 19.33
CA TYR A 8 29.77 16.65 19.08
C TYR A 8 28.45 17.40 19.38
N GLU A 9 28.57 18.58 19.98
CA GLU A 9 27.44 19.42 20.35
C GLU A 9 27.10 20.38 19.20
N ASN A 10 25.94 20.15 18.58
CA ASN A 10 25.47 20.92 17.44
C ASN A 10 24.37 21.90 17.88
N PRO A 11 24.23 23.08 17.26
CA PRO A 11 23.06 23.93 17.46
C PRO A 11 21.76 23.19 17.11
N ASP A 12 20.68 23.52 17.81
CA ASP A 12 19.39 22.79 17.75
C ASP A 12 18.70 22.85 16.38
N GLU A 13 19.11 23.77 15.51
CA GLU A 13 18.56 23.96 14.16
C GLU A 13 19.25 23.10 13.07
N ASN A 14 20.32 22.37 13.41
CA ASN A 14 21.01 21.55 12.41
C ASN A 14 20.41 20.13 12.33
N ASP A 15 19.97 19.74 11.13
CA ASP A 15 19.57 18.36 10.85
C ASP A 15 20.75 17.40 10.66
N ILE A 16 21.97 17.93 10.51
CA ILE A 16 23.20 17.18 10.23
C ILE A 16 24.33 17.63 11.15
N CYS A 17 25.11 16.68 11.64
CA CYS A 17 26.25 16.94 12.50
C CYS A 17 27.35 17.64 11.70
N ARG A 18 27.74 18.84 12.15
CA ARG A 18 28.80 19.63 11.49
C ARG A 18 30.17 18.99 11.54
N PHE A 19 30.38 18.03 12.44
CA PHE A 19 31.67 17.38 12.63
C PHE A 19 31.81 16.07 11.83
N CYS A 20 30.82 15.18 11.91
CA CYS A 20 30.91 13.85 11.28
C CYS A 20 29.92 13.64 10.11
N GLY A 21 29.07 14.62 9.81
CA GLY A 21 28.07 14.52 8.74
C GLY A 21 26.90 13.58 9.02
N SER A 22 26.76 13.05 10.24
CA SER A 22 25.64 12.18 10.59
C SER A 22 24.33 12.96 10.74
N ILE A 23 23.22 12.37 10.32
CA ILE A 23 21.88 12.96 10.46
C ILE A 23 21.52 12.96 11.94
N LEU A 24 21.29 14.16 12.47
CA LEU A 24 20.99 14.45 13.87
C LEU A 24 19.51 14.24 14.18
N SER A 25 18.65 14.69 13.28
CA SER A 25 17.20 14.55 13.38
C SER A 25 16.74 13.39 12.49
N GLN A 26 16.69 12.18 13.05
CA GLN A 26 15.63 11.28 12.63
C GLN A 26 14.36 11.84 13.25
N ASN A 27 13.71 12.76 12.54
CA ASN A 27 12.37 13.22 12.83
C ASN A 27 11.41 12.04 12.60
N HIS A 28 11.53 11.00 13.43
CA HIS A 28 10.54 9.98 13.65
C HIS A 28 9.43 10.58 14.51
N ASN A 29 8.80 11.65 14.01
CA ASN A 29 7.35 11.78 14.16
C ASN A 29 6.68 10.73 13.25
N LYS A 30 7.11 9.47 13.40
CA LYS A 30 6.33 8.30 13.02
C LYS A 30 5.23 8.30 14.07
N THR A 31 4.21 9.12 13.85
CA THR A 31 2.92 9.01 14.53
C THR A 31 2.69 7.51 14.66
N SER A 32 2.66 6.97 15.88
CA SER A 32 2.55 5.54 16.10
C SER A 32 1.16 5.11 15.63
N LYS A 33 1.03 4.94 14.33
CA LYS A 33 -0.24 4.59 13.70
C LYS A 33 -0.64 3.24 14.27
N ASN A 34 -1.89 3.15 14.71
CA ASN A 34 -2.35 1.96 15.39
C ASN A 34 -2.44 0.83 14.38
N MET A 35 -1.57 -0.16 14.50
CA MET A 35 -1.47 -1.27 13.56
C MET A 35 -2.78 -2.04 13.45
N LYS A 36 -3.55 -2.14 14.56
CA LYS A 36 -4.88 -2.76 14.55
C LYS A 36 -5.85 -2.03 13.63
N LEU A 37 -5.81 -0.69 13.61
CA LEU A 37 -6.65 0.11 12.71
C LEU A 37 -6.21 -0.09 11.25
N ALA A 38 -4.90 -0.19 10.97
CA ALA A 38 -4.42 -0.45 9.62
C ALA A 38 -4.89 -1.82 9.08
N MET A 39 -4.91 -2.86 9.94
CA MET A 39 -5.42 -4.19 9.59
C MET A 39 -6.94 -4.21 9.36
N ILE A 40 -7.71 -3.52 10.22
CA ILE A 40 -9.17 -3.40 10.00
C ILE A 40 -9.42 -2.66 8.68
N LEU A 41 -8.67 -1.60 8.41
CA LEU A 41 -8.82 -0.81 7.20
C LEU A 41 -8.46 -1.62 5.94
N SER A 42 -7.44 -2.48 5.99
CA SER A 42 -7.09 -3.35 4.86
C SER A 42 -8.17 -4.39 4.59
N LEU A 43 -8.85 -4.88 5.64
CA LEU A 43 -9.91 -5.90 5.55
C LEU A 43 -11.22 -5.40 4.90
N PHE A 44 -11.50 -4.10 4.97
CA PHE A 44 -12.72 -3.54 4.36
C PHE A 44 -12.46 -2.74 3.09
N PHE A 45 -11.28 -2.12 2.98
CA PHE A 45 -10.98 -1.17 1.92
C PHE A 45 -9.59 -1.43 1.34
N PRO A 46 -9.47 -2.17 0.23
CA PRO A 46 -8.19 -2.33 -0.46
C PRO A 46 -7.57 -0.96 -0.81
N GLY A 47 -6.25 -0.84 -0.70
CA GLY A 47 -5.52 0.41 -0.85
C GLY A 47 -5.57 1.38 0.36
N PHE A 48 -6.68 1.48 1.11
CA PHE A 48 -6.82 2.49 2.18
C PHE A 48 -5.87 2.29 3.36
N SER A 49 -5.53 1.05 3.70
CA SER A 49 -4.52 0.73 4.71
C SER A 49 -3.16 1.37 4.39
N TYR A 50 -2.77 1.42 3.11
CA TYR A 50 -1.51 2.04 2.69
C TYR A 50 -1.56 3.56 2.73
N PHE A 51 -2.70 4.19 2.41
CA PHE A 51 -2.87 5.63 2.64
C PHE A 51 -2.78 5.95 4.13
N TYR A 52 -3.39 5.12 4.97
CA TYR A 52 -3.22 5.21 6.41
C TYR A 52 -1.74 5.04 6.78
N LEU A 53 -0.96 4.15 6.19
CA LEU A 53 0.48 4.03 6.49
C LEU A 53 1.38 5.07 5.77
N LYS A 54 0.82 6.05 5.05
CA LYS A 54 1.55 7.01 4.19
C LYS A 54 2.35 6.35 3.04
N GLN A 55 2.03 5.11 2.68
CA GLN A 55 2.62 4.39 1.54
C GLN A 55 1.80 4.63 0.26
N TRP A 56 1.81 5.87 -0.23
CA TRP A 56 0.92 6.33 -1.31
C TRP A 56 0.96 5.50 -2.59
N HIS A 57 2.15 5.09 -3.04
CA HIS A 57 2.31 4.29 -4.26
C HIS A 57 1.57 2.95 -4.17
N LYS A 58 1.71 2.23 -3.06
CA LYS A 58 0.98 0.98 -2.83
C LYS A 58 -0.53 1.22 -2.68
N GLY A 59 -0.91 2.30 -2.01
CA GLY A 59 -2.33 2.66 -1.84
C GLY A 59 -3.05 2.89 -3.17
N ILE A 60 -2.45 3.67 -4.07
CA ILE A 60 -3.00 3.95 -5.40
C ILE A 60 -3.09 2.66 -6.22
N LEU A 61 -2.05 1.81 -6.20
CA LEU A 61 -2.01 0.56 -6.93
C LEU A 61 -3.20 -0.35 -6.57
N PHE A 62 -3.41 -0.62 -5.28
CA PHE A 62 -4.50 -1.49 -4.83
C PHE A 62 -5.88 -0.83 -4.95
N PHE A 63 -5.96 0.50 -4.79
CA PHE A 63 -7.21 1.23 -4.99
C PHE A 63 -7.69 1.17 -6.45
N LEU A 64 -6.77 1.32 -7.42
CA LEU A 64 -7.10 1.22 -8.85
C LEU A 64 -7.30 -0.22 -9.33
N LEU A 65 -6.82 -1.21 -8.60
CA LEU A 65 -6.98 -2.62 -8.96
C LEU A 65 -8.46 -3.01 -9.09
N ILE A 66 -9.33 -2.56 -8.17
CA ILE A 66 -10.77 -2.86 -8.21
C ILE A 66 -11.43 -2.38 -9.50
N PRO A 67 -11.40 -1.07 -9.86
CA PRO A 67 -12.08 -0.61 -11.06
C PRO A 67 -11.48 -1.23 -12.32
N ILE A 68 -10.17 -1.52 -12.35
CA ILE A 68 -9.54 -2.20 -13.50
C ILE A 68 -10.11 -3.61 -13.68
N PHE A 69 -10.20 -4.42 -12.61
CA PHE A 69 -10.79 -5.76 -12.70
C PHE A 69 -12.27 -5.72 -13.12
N PHE A 70 -13.03 -4.73 -12.62
CA PHE A 70 -14.43 -4.55 -13.00
C PHE A 70 -14.59 -4.18 -14.48
N ILE A 71 -13.79 -3.23 -14.98
CA ILE A 71 -13.78 -2.84 -16.39
C ILE A 71 -13.36 -4.03 -17.27
N LEU A 72 -12.32 -4.76 -16.87
CA LEU A 72 -11.84 -5.92 -17.60
C LEU A 72 -12.92 -7.00 -17.71
N TYR A 73 -13.62 -7.30 -16.62
CA TYR A 73 -14.76 -8.21 -16.63
C TYR A 73 -15.89 -7.74 -17.55
N ALA A 74 -16.25 -6.46 -17.50
CA ALA A 74 -17.30 -5.89 -18.35
C ALA A 74 -16.95 -5.98 -19.84
N LEU A 75 -15.70 -5.66 -20.21
CA LEU A 75 -15.20 -5.76 -21.58
C LEU A 75 -15.19 -7.20 -22.08
N ILE A 76 -14.73 -8.14 -21.24
CA ILE A 76 -14.73 -9.57 -21.57
C ILE A 76 -16.17 -10.05 -21.78
N SER A 77 -17.08 -9.74 -20.85
CA SER A 77 -18.49 -10.11 -20.96
C SER A 77 -19.13 -9.57 -22.26
N LEU A 78 -18.86 -8.31 -22.61
CA LEU A 78 -19.33 -7.70 -23.86
C LEU A 78 -18.79 -8.44 -25.10
N CYS A 79 -17.49 -8.72 -25.14
CA CYS A 79 -16.87 -9.45 -26.26
C CYS A 79 -17.41 -10.88 -26.39
N TYR A 80 -17.60 -11.58 -25.27
CA TYR A 80 -18.12 -12.96 -25.28
C TYR A 80 -19.54 -13.00 -25.81
N ASN A 81 -20.45 -12.15 -25.31
CA ASN A 81 -21.84 -12.09 -25.79
C ASN A 81 -21.95 -11.80 -27.30
N MET A 82 -20.97 -11.12 -27.90
CA MET A 82 -20.96 -10.79 -29.33
C MET A 82 -20.39 -11.91 -30.22
N ILE A 83 -19.49 -12.76 -29.73
CA ILE A 83 -18.69 -13.68 -30.55
C ILE A 83 -19.03 -15.16 -30.30
N CYS A 84 -19.23 -15.54 -29.04
CA CYS A 84 -19.44 -16.92 -28.62
C CYS A 84 -20.65 -16.97 -27.68
N TYR A 85 -21.68 -17.77 -27.98
CA TYR A 85 -22.80 -18.09 -27.08
C TYR A 85 -22.37 -18.92 -25.84
N ILE A 86 -21.16 -18.70 -25.33
CA ILE A 86 -20.54 -19.41 -24.21
C ILE A 86 -20.59 -18.50 -22.98
N ASP A 87 -20.93 -19.09 -21.84
CA ASP A 87 -21.04 -18.40 -20.56
C ASP A 87 -19.67 -17.84 -20.09
N ALA A 88 -19.63 -16.54 -19.78
CA ALA A 88 -18.44 -15.82 -19.32
C ALA A 88 -18.03 -16.17 -17.88
N SER A 89 -18.76 -17.06 -17.22
CA SER A 89 -18.56 -17.49 -15.83
C SER A 89 -17.15 -18.01 -15.53
N PHE A 90 -16.52 -18.76 -16.44
CA PHE A 90 -15.14 -19.25 -16.24
C PHE A 90 -14.11 -18.12 -16.15
N VAL A 91 -14.23 -17.12 -17.03
CA VAL A 91 -13.31 -15.98 -17.03
C VAL A 91 -13.55 -15.09 -15.81
N ALA A 92 -14.82 -14.91 -15.44
CA ALA A 92 -15.21 -14.24 -14.20
C ALA A 92 -14.56 -14.90 -12.97
N LEU A 93 -14.62 -16.23 -12.90
CA LEU A 93 -14.05 -17.00 -11.80
C LEU A 93 -12.53 -16.84 -11.71
N LEU A 94 -11.82 -16.92 -12.84
CA LEU A 94 -10.37 -16.72 -12.88
C LEU A 94 -9.98 -15.30 -12.43
N LEU A 95 -10.71 -14.29 -12.88
CA LEU A 95 -10.49 -12.90 -12.45
C LEU A 95 -10.76 -12.73 -10.95
N LEU A 96 -11.83 -13.33 -10.43
CA LEU A 96 -12.17 -13.28 -9.01
C LEU A 96 -11.10 -13.93 -8.14
N ILE A 97 -10.62 -15.13 -8.52
CA ILE A 97 -9.54 -15.82 -7.81
C ILE A 97 -8.27 -14.98 -7.81
N THR A 98 -7.91 -14.41 -8.96
CA THR A 98 -6.72 -13.56 -9.09
C THR A 98 -6.83 -12.32 -8.21
N TYR A 99 -7.98 -11.65 -8.24
CA TYR A 99 -8.25 -10.50 -7.38
C TYR A 99 -8.17 -10.87 -5.89
N PHE A 100 -8.77 -12.00 -5.50
CA PHE A 100 -8.75 -12.47 -4.12
C PHE A 100 -7.32 -12.78 -3.62
N LEU A 101 -6.49 -13.42 -4.46
CA LEU A 101 -5.09 -13.67 -4.12
C LEU A 101 -4.31 -12.37 -3.90
N LEU A 102 -4.47 -11.39 -4.80
CA LEU A 102 -3.84 -10.07 -4.65
C LEU A 102 -4.32 -9.35 -3.39
N TYR A 103 -5.60 -9.50 -3.06
CA TYR A 103 -6.19 -8.93 -1.86
C TYR A 103 -5.62 -9.55 -0.57
N VAL A 104 -5.50 -10.88 -0.52
CA VAL A 104 -4.84 -11.59 0.60
C VAL A 104 -3.39 -11.15 0.75
N LEU A 105 -2.66 -11.00 -0.36
CA LEU A 105 -1.27 -10.51 -0.35
C LEU A 105 -1.16 -9.08 0.20
N GLN A 106 -2.11 -8.19 -0.14
CA GLN A 106 -2.16 -6.86 0.48
C GLN A 106 -2.33 -6.97 2.00
N VAL A 107 -3.29 -7.77 2.48
CA VAL A 107 -3.55 -7.89 3.92
C VAL A 107 -2.32 -8.45 4.64
N TYR A 108 -1.64 -9.43 4.03
CA TYR A 108 -0.40 -9.99 4.54
C TYR A 108 0.74 -8.95 4.60
N ASP A 109 0.97 -8.17 3.54
CA ASP A 109 2.00 -7.11 3.51
C ASP A 109 1.74 -6.04 4.57
N ILE A 110 0.47 -5.74 4.87
CA ILE A 110 0.12 -4.86 5.99
C ILE A 110 0.41 -5.53 7.32
N TYR A 111 0.14 -6.83 7.50
CA TYR A 111 0.45 -7.54 8.74
C TYR A 111 1.95 -7.58 9.06
N THR A 112 2.80 -7.67 8.03
CA THR A 112 4.26 -7.74 8.17
C THR A 112 4.98 -6.40 8.20
N ASN A 113 4.28 -5.26 8.04
CA ASN A 113 4.86 -3.91 8.14
C ASN A 113 5.22 -3.49 9.57
#